data_AF-T1GWB2-F1
#
_entry.id   AF-T1GWB2-F1
#
_cell.length_a   1.000
_cell.length_b   1.000
_cell.length_c   1.000
_cell.angle_alpha   90.00
_cell.angle_beta   90.00
_cell.angle_gamma   90.00
#
_symmetry.space_group_name_H-M   'P 1'
#
loop_
_entity.id
_entity.type
_entity.pdbx_description
1 polymer ?
#
loop_
_entity_poly.entity_id
_entity_poly.type
_entity_poly.pdbx_seq_one_letter_code
_entity_poly.pdbx_strand_id
1 'polypeptide(L)'
;MSENAITVSSKTLPIKQLVGESNQTVVVNYLKVSVLKMGVVPSSVFDPERKIWSGPKKKMLYNDEAAVGQLIHTNLAAHPKNVQQINDTENTSLTNEEVLSMSTKVALSLLELG
;
A
#
# COMPACT_ATOMS: atom_id res chain seq x y z
N MET A 1 -9.38 13.59 8.75
CA MET A 1 -10.06 12.87 7.66
C MET A 1 -8.98 12.09 6.92
N SER A 2 -8.97 10.76 7.00
CA SER A 2 -8.02 9.93 6.23
C SER A 2 -8.74 8.67 5.77
N GLU A 3 -8.60 8.38 4.48
CA GLU A 3 -9.32 7.37 3.72
C GLU A 3 -8.96 5.94 4.13
N ASN A 4 -9.97 5.09 4.18
CA ASN A 4 -9.85 3.67 4.55
C ASN A 4 -9.52 2.83 3.32
N ALA A 5 -8.45 2.03 3.36
CA ALA A 5 -8.21 1.00 2.35
C ALA A 5 -8.91 -0.32 2.76
N ILE A 6 -9.67 -0.90 1.84
CA ILE A 6 -10.47 -2.12 2.03
C ILE A 6 -9.72 -3.29 1.39
N THR A 7 -9.48 -4.38 2.13
CA THR A 7 -9.01 -5.64 1.54
C THR A 7 -10.09 -6.71 1.65
N VAL A 8 -10.36 -7.38 0.54
CA VAL A 8 -11.44 -8.36 0.35
C VAL A 8 -10.88 -9.79 0.33
N SER A 9 -11.49 -10.71 1.09
CA SER A 9 -11.27 -12.15 0.95
C SER A 9 -12.61 -12.89 1.02
N SER A 10 -12.82 -13.85 0.11
CA SER A 10 -14.03 -14.65 -0.01
C SER A 10 -13.85 -16.04 0.60
N LYS A 11 -14.89 -16.55 1.27
CA LYS A 11 -14.98 -17.97 1.63
C LYS A 11 -16.43 -18.43 1.52
N THR A 12 -16.63 -19.57 0.87
CA THR A 12 -17.94 -20.14 0.56
C THR A 12 -18.34 -21.20 1.59
N LEU A 13 -19.58 -21.17 2.08
CA LEU A 13 -20.18 -22.25 2.87
C LEU A 13 -21.59 -22.58 2.33
N PRO A 14 -21.98 -23.88 2.31
CA PRO A 14 -23.32 -24.28 1.84
C PRO A 14 -24.37 -24.15 2.96
N ILE A 15 -25.54 -23.59 2.65
CA ILE A 15 -26.66 -23.42 3.58
C ILE A 15 -27.65 -24.59 3.43
N LYS A 16 -27.97 -25.29 4.53
CA LYS A 16 -29.13 -26.20 4.61
C LYS A 16 -30.40 -25.39 4.93
N GLN A 17 -31.13 -25.06 3.87
CA GLN A 17 -32.59 -25.09 3.67
C GLN A 17 -33.53 -24.70 4.83
N LEU A 18 -34.21 -23.54 4.69
CA LEU A 18 -35.60 -23.37 5.11
C LEU A 18 -36.47 -23.05 3.87
N VAL A 19 -37.25 -24.07 3.51
CA VAL A 19 -38.55 -24.07 2.80
C VAL A 19 -38.60 -23.69 1.31
N GLY A 20 -39.13 -24.64 0.52
CA GLY A 20 -39.98 -24.35 -0.64
C GLY A 20 -39.35 -24.53 -2.02
N GLU A 21 -39.44 -25.76 -2.53
CA GLU A 21 -39.44 -26.18 -3.95
C GLU A 21 -39.21 -25.11 -5.03
N SER A 22 -37.95 -24.90 -5.40
CA SER A 22 -37.43 -24.92 -6.78
C SER A 22 -35.91 -24.77 -6.68
N ASN A 23 -35.15 -25.66 -7.33
CA ASN A 23 -33.69 -25.74 -7.22
C ASN A 23 -32.99 -24.55 -7.90
N GLN A 24 -33.04 -23.37 -7.28
CA GLN A 24 -32.15 -22.26 -7.61
C GLN A 24 -31.15 -22.06 -6.48
N THR A 25 -29.91 -22.44 -6.75
CA THR A 25 -28.76 -22.15 -5.89
C THR A 25 -28.49 -20.65 -5.96
N VAL A 26 -29.01 -19.89 -5.00
CA VAL A 26 -28.62 -18.48 -4.83
C VAL A 26 -27.30 -18.45 -4.06
N VAL A 27 -26.20 -18.12 -4.75
CA VAL A 27 -24.89 -17.94 -4.14
C VAL A 27 -24.85 -16.57 -3.47
N VAL A 28 -25.02 -16.52 -2.15
CA VAL A 28 -24.87 -15.27 -1.40
C VAL A 28 -23.45 -15.20 -0.84
N ASN A 29 -22.60 -14.42 -1.50
CA ASN A 29 -21.25 -14.10 -1.01
C ASN A 29 -21.37 -12.99 0.04
N TYR A 30 -21.20 -13.33 1.33
CA TYR A 30 -21.04 -12.32 2.37
C TYR A 30 -19.55 -11.96 2.52
N LEU A 31 -19.22 -10.69 2.34
CA LEU A 31 -17.91 -10.14 2.65
C LEU A 31 -17.75 -10.03 4.17
N LYS A 32 -16.83 -10.79 4.76
CA LYS A 32 -16.44 -10.60 6.16
C LYS A 32 -15.50 -9.39 6.26
N VAL A 33 -16.07 -8.23 6.53
CA VAL A 33 -15.30 -7.01 6.80
C VAL A 33 -14.73 -7.12 8.22
N SER A 34 -13.40 -7.21 8.32
CA SER A 34 -12.70 -7.17 9.61
C SER A 34 -12.18 -5.76 9.81
N VAL A 35 -12.76 -5.01 10.75
CA VAL A 35 -12.23 -3.71 11.15
C VAL A 35 -11.01 -3.95 12.04
N LEU A 36 -9.80 -3.69 11.53
CA LEU A 36 -8.61 -3.66 12.36
C LEU A 36 -8.75 -2.50 13.35
N LYS A 37 -8.80 -2.83 14.65
CA LYS A 37 -8.74 -1.83 15.72
C LYS A 37 -7.36 -1.19 15.64
N MET A 38 -7.28 0.02 15.09
CA MET A 38 -6.07 0.84 15.08
C MET A 38 -5.56 0.92 16.52
N GLY A 39 -4.37 0.37 16.77
CA GLY A 39 -3.72 0.42 18.08
C GLY A 39 -3.54 1.87 18.52
N VAL A 40 -3.59 2.11 19.83
CA VAL A 40 -3.29 3.41 20.43
C VAL A 40 -1.96 3.91 19.87
N VAL A 41 -1.99 5.04 19.15
CA VAL A 41 -0.80 5.72 18.67
C VAL A 41 -0.01 6.13 19.92
N PRO A 42 1.27 5.73 20.10
CA PRO A 42 1.97 6.09 21.33
C PRO A 42 2.11 7.63 21.37
N SER A 43 1.68 8.23 22.47
CA SER A 43 1.62 9.68 22.61
C SER A 43 3.04 10.27 22.60
N SER A 44 3.24 11.34 21.85
CA SER A 44 4.47 12.13 21.95
C SER A 44 4.66 12.63 23.38
N VAL A 45 5.87 12.49 23.92
CA VAL A 45 6.24 12.93 25.27
C VAL A 45 7.16 14.13 25.17
N PHE A 46 6.85 15.21 25.90
CA PHE A 46 7.71 16.38 26.00
C PHE A 46 8.64 16.27 27.21
N ASP A 47 9.93 16.43 26.99
CA ASP A 47 10.96 16.58 28.01
C ASP A 47 11.19 18.10 28.24
N PRO A 48 10.73 18.67 29.38
CA PRO A 48 10.84 20.10 29.64
C PRO A 48 12.26 20.57 29.98
N GLU A 49 13.13 19.69 30.49
CA GLU A 49 14.52 20.05 30.81
C GLU A 49 15.35 20.16 29.52
N ARG A 50 15.17 19.22 28.60
CA ARG A 50 15.84 19.22 27.30
C ARG A 50 15.10 20.03 26.24
N LYS A 51 13.84 20.39 26.50
CA LYS A 51 12.91 21.03 25.55
C LYS A 51 12.72 20.18 24.27
N ILE A 52 12.65 18.86 24.40
CA ILE A 52 12.56 17.91 23.28
C ILE A 52 11.20 17.20 23.29
N TRP A 53 10.56 17.10 22.12
CA TRP A 53 9.43 16.20 21.90
C TRP A 53 9.91 14.86 21.36
N SER A 54 9.56 13.77 22.03
CA SER A 54 9.91 12.40 21.64
C SER A 54 8.65 11.64 21.24
N GLY A 55 8.66 11.06 20.04
CA GLY A 55 7.58 10.19 19.56
C GLY A 55 7.82 8.71 19.86
N PRO A 56 6.88 7.84 19.47
CA PRO A 56 7.09 6.41 19.46
C PRO A 56 8.37 6.02 18.70
N LYS A 57 9.12 5.05 19.22
CA LYS A 57 10.20 4.44 18.44
C LYS A 57 9.61 3.77 17.20
N LYS A 58 9.90 4.32 16.02
CA LYS A 58 9.54 3.69 14.76
C LYS A 58 10.41 2.45 14.56
N LYS A 59 9.80 1.33 14.16
CA LYS A 59 10.56 0.18 13.68
C LYS A 59 11.19 0.58 12.34
N MET A 60 12.50 0.45 12.22
CA MET A 60 13.18 0.68 10.94
C MET A 60 12.82 -0.46 10.00
N LEU A 61 12.21 -0.12 8.86
CA LEU A 61 11.81 -1.07 7.83
C LEU A 61 12.97 -1.41 6.90
N TYR A 62 13.94 -0.50 6.82
CA TYR A 62 15.09 -0.60 5.95
C TYR A 62 16.36 -0.41 6.78
N ASN A 63 17.45 -0.93 6.25
CA ASN A 63 18.78 -0.71 6.80
C ASN A 63 19.23 0.73 6.52
N ASP A 64 19.96 1.34 7.46
CA ASP A 64 20.46 2.72 7.35
C ASP A 64 21.54 2.86 6.25
N GLU A 65 22.20 1.76 5.88
CA GLU A 65 23.16 1.73 4.78
C GLU A 65 22.50 1.56 3.39
N ALA A 66 21.19 1.33 3.31
CA ALA A 66 20.52 1.12 2.02
C ALA A 66 20.36 2.45 1.27
N ALA A 67 20.89 2.50 0.04
CA ALA A 67 20.68 3.65 -0.83
C ALA A 67 19.19 3.79 -1.17
N VAL A 68 18.64 5.00 -1.04
CA VAL A 68 17.22 5.29 -1.34
C VAL A 68 16.85 4.85 -2.77
N GLY A 69 17.73 5.11 -3.75
CA GLY A 69 17.52 4.69 -5.13
C GLY A 69 17.40 3.17 -5.28
N GLN A 70 18.17 2.41 -4.51
CA GLN A 70 18.09 0.94 -4.50
C GLN A 70 16.75 0.47 -3.93
N LEU A 71 16.29 1.07 -2.82
CA LEU A 71 14.98 0.76 -2.24
C LEU A 71 13.83 1.05 -3.20
N ILE A 72 13.87 2.21 -3.88
CA ILE A 72 12.87 2.58 -4.88
C ILE A 72 12.91 1.60 -6.05
N HIS A 73 14.08 1.33 -6.61
CA HIS A 73 14.25 0.39 -7.71
C HIS A 73 13.69 -1.00 -7.36
N THR A 74 14.03 -1.55 -6.19
CA THR A 74 13.53 -2.85 -5.74
C THR A 74 12.01 -2.87 -5.60
N ASN A 75 11.40 -1.81 -5.06
CA ASN A 75 9.93 -1.74 -4.93
C ASN A 75 9.24 -1.66 -6.30
N LEU A 76 9.74 -0.83 -7.23
CA LEU A 76 9.18 -0.71 -8.57
C LEU A 76 9.27 -2.04 -9.34
N ALA A 77 10.42 -2.71 -9.26
CA ALA A 77 10.66 -3.98 -9.93
C ALA A 77 9.80 -5.13 -9.38
N ALA A 78 9.45 -5.11 -8.09
CA ALA A 78 8.64 -6.16 -7.47
C ALA A 78 7.16 -6.15 -7.91
N HIS A 79 6.64 -5.00 -8.32
CA HIS A 79 5.22 -4.79 -8.61
C HIS A 79 4.99 -4.05 -9.93
N PRO A 80 5.46 -4.56 -11.08
CA PRO A 80 5.58 -3.79 -12.33
C PRO A 80 4.26 -3.21 -12.84
N LYS A 81 3.13 -3.88 -12.61
CA LYS A 81 1.80 -3.51 -13.14
C LYS A 81 1.03 -2.52 -12.26
N ASN A 82 1.52 -2.19 -11.07
CA ASN A 82 0.83 -1.24 -10.20
C ASN A 82 0.97 0.18 -10.77
N VAL A 83 -0.09 0.97 -10.69
CA VAL A 83 -0.05 2.40 -11.01
C VAL A 83 0.78 3.11 -9.96
N GLN A 84 1.79 3.85 -10.41
CA GLN A 84 2.76 4.55 -9.57
C GLN A 84 2.56 6.06 -9.59
N GLN A 85 2.27 6.61 -10.77
CA GLN A 85 2.09 8.03 -10.98
C GLN A 85 0.81 8.29 -11.76
N ILE A 86 0.08 9.34 -11.37
CA ILE A 86 -1.14 9.79 -12.04
C ILE A 86 -0.95 11.27 -12.34
N ASN A 87 -1.15 11.67 -13.60
CA ASN A 87 -1.23 13.05 -14.01
C ASN A 87 -2.70 13.36 -14.34
N ASP A 88 -3.33 14.13 -13.46
CA ASP A 88 -4.75 14.51 -13.60
C ASP A 88 -4.98 15.47 -14.78
N THR A 89 -4.02 16.36 -15.06
CA THR A 89 -4.16 17.36 -16.14
C THR A 89 -4.16 16.69 -17.52
N GLU A 90 -3.29 15.69 -17.71
CA GLU A 90 -3.16 14.97 -18.98
C GLU A 90 -4.03 13.70 -19.02
N ASN A 91 -4.73 13.37 -17.93
CA ASN A 91 -5.46 12.11 -17.75
C ASN A 91 -4.61 10.87 -18.06
N THR A 92 -3.33 10.90 -17.67
CA THR A 92 -2.40 9.79 -17.88
C THR A 92 -2.01 9.14 -16.56
N SER A 93 -1.65 7.88 -16.63
CA SER A 93 -1.09 7.14 -15.50
C SER A 93 0.12 6.35 -15.96
N LEU A 94 1.14 6.28 -15.12
CA LEU A 94 2.31 5.44 -15.35
C LEU A 94 2.33 4.31 -14.34
N THR A 95 2.63 3.12 -14.84
CA THR A 95 2.90 1.93 -14.06
C THR A 95 4.32 1.96 -13.48
N ASN A 96 4.58 1.11 -12.49
CA ASN A 96 5.92 0.94 -11.92
C ASN A 96 6.98 0.59 -12.98
N GLU A 97 6.66 -0.27 -13.94
CA GLU A 97 7.60 -0.64 -15.01
C GLU A 97 7.92 0.53 -15.95
N GLU A 98 6.93 1.36 -16.28
CA GLU A 98 7.12 2.56 -17.10
C GLU A 98 7.97 3.59 -16.37
N VAL A 99 7.66 3.88 -15.11
CA VAL A 99 8.44 4.80 -14.26
C VAL A 99 9.87 4.31 -14.10
N LEU A 100 10.08 3.01 -13.86
CA LEU A 100 11.40 2.42 -13.71
C LEU A 100 12.22 2.55 -15.00
N SER A 101 11.60 2.24 -16.15
CA SER A 101 12.23 2.37 -17.47
C SER A 101 12.62 3.81 -17.78
N MET A 102 11.73 4.77 -17.55
CA MET A 102 12.00 6.19 -17.76
C MET A 102 13.10 6.71 -16.83
N SER A 103 13.02 6.37 -15.54
CA SER A 103 14.02 6.79 -14.54
C SER A 103 15.41 6.24 -14.87
N THR A 104 15.48 4.98 -15.32
CA THR A 104 16.75 4.37 -15.75
C THR A 104 17.34 5.12 -16.94
N LYS A 105 16.53 5.48 -17.95
CA LYS A 105 16.99 6.26 -19.10
C LYS A 105 17.54 7.62 -18.66
N VAL A 106 16.81 8.34 -17.81
CA VAL A 106 17.26 9.65 -17.29
C VAL A 106 18.57 9.50 -16.52
N ALA A 107 18.69 8.49 -15.66
CA ALA A 107 19.92 8.24 -14.89
C ALA A 107 21.13 7.98 -15.80
N LEU A 108 20.96 7.15 -16.84
CA LEU A 108 22.01 6.88 -17.83
C LEU A 108 22.37 8.15 -18.61
N SER A 109 21.38 8.93 -19.06
CA SER A 109 21.64 10.19 -19.76
C SER A 109 22.34 11.21 -18.86
N LEU A 110 22.02 11.28 -17.57
CA LEU A 110 22.73 12.16 -16.63
C LEU A 110 24.17 11.70 -16.41
N LEU A 111 24.41 10.39 -16.32
CA LEU A 111 25.76 9.82 -16.21
C LEU A 111 26.63 10.16 -17.44
N GLU A 112 26.03 10.19 -18.63
CA GLU A 112 26.71 10.62 -19.85
C GLU A 112 27.06 12.12 -19.85
N LEU A 113 26.31 12.94 -19.09
CA LEU A 113 26.53 14.38 -19.02
C LEU A 113 27.58 14.82 -17.98
N GLY A 114 27.90 13.98 -16.98
CA GLY A 114 28.96 14.19 -15.99
C GLY A 114 28.46 14.39 -14.58
#